data_AF-A0A7S3PDH9-F1
#
_entry.id   AF-A0A7S3PDH9-F1
#
_cell.length_a   1.000
_cell.length_b   1.000
_cell.length_c   1.000
_cell.angle_alpha   90.00
_cell.angle_beta   90.00
_cell.angle_gamma   90.00
#
_symmetry.space_group_name_H-M   'P 1'
#
loop_
_entity.id
_entity.type
_entity.pdbx_description
1 polymer ?
#
loop_
_entity_poly.entity_id
_entity_poly.type
_entity_poly.pdbx_seq_one_letter_code
_entity_poly.pdbx_strand_id
1 'polypeptide(L)'
;CQCVDNWNQKFSCNTIAPGMQRREHKIEDWHQYLLDNVPTQKPTSINSCDTYSCPEHSHRIPGEECINKLKQCECDVGYKLAKQSERCLPCNTFICPKDSEIKAGVHCVKKFSHCDCNTGFEKNKKLEKCNVCNTNTLT
;
A
#
# COMPACT_ATOMS: atom_id res chain seq x y z
N CYS A 1 -25.19 -17.90 2.92
CA CYS A 1 -25.42 -17.85 4.38
C CYS A 1 -24.48 -16.80 4.94
N GLN A 2 -25.02 -15.76 5.58
CA GLN A 2 -24.23 -14.73 6.26
C GLN A 2 -23.83 -15.28 7.63
N CYS A 3 -22.56 -15.16 7.98
CA CYS A 3 -22.07 -15.42 9.33
C CYS A 3 -21.88 -14.08 10.03
N VAL A 4 -22.67 -13.86 11.08
CA VAL A 4 -22.50 -12.79 12.05
C VAL A 4 -21.69 -13.39 13.20
N ASP A 5 -20.58 -12.75 13.55
CA ASP A 5 -19.74 -13.18 14.66
C ASP A 5 -20.45 -12.94 15.99
N ASN A 6 -20.73 -14.01 16.74
CA ASN A 6 -20.96 -13.88 18.17
C ASN A 6 -20.35 -15.08 18.92
N TRP A 7 -19.41 -14.74 19.81
CA TRP A 7 -18.65 -15.66 20.65
C TRP A 7 -19.56 -16.28 21.71
N ASN A 8 -19.38 -17.58 21.98
CA ASN A 8 -20.09 -18.42 22.97
C ASN A 8 -21.41 -19.07 22.57
N GLN A 9 -21.41 -19.97 21.58
CA GLN A 9 -22.33 -21.12 21.58
C GLN A 9 -21.76 -22.30 20.78
N LYS A 10 -21.86 -23.51 21.37
CA LYS A 10 -21.53 -24.79 20.73
C LYS A 10 -22.46 -24.99 19.53
N PHE A 11 -21.93 -24.88 18.32
CA PHE A 11 -22.68 -25.23 17.12
C PHE A 11 -22.47 -26.70 16.77
N SER A 12 -23.54 -27.49 16.98
CA SER A 12 -23.71 -28.83 16.42
C SER A 12 -24.43 -28.67 15.08
N CYS A 13 -23.75 -28.89 13.97
CA CYS A 13 -24.35 -28.96 12.65
C CYS A 13 -24.52 -30.42 12.23
N ASN A 14 -25.70 -30.98 12.52
CA ASN A 14 -26.13 -32.27 11.99
C ASN A 14 -26.92 -32.06 10.69
N THR A 15 -26.29 -32.25 9.54
CA THR A 15 -26.95 -32.83 8.34
C THR A 15 -25.89 -33.22 7.30
N ILE A 16 -25.74 -34.53 7.07
CA ILE A 16 -24.77 -35.14 6.15
C ILE A 16 -25.54 -35.64 4.92
N ALA A 17 -25.09 -35.27 3.71
CA ALA A 17 -25.57 -35.84 2.46
C ALA A 17 -25.18 -37.33 2.34
N PRO A 18 -26.04 -38.21 1.79
CA PRO A 18 -25.78 -39.65 1.77
C PRO A 18 -24.61 -39.99 0.83
N GLY A 19 -23.57 -40.65 1.38
CA GLY A 19 -22.46 -41.21 0.59
C GLY A 19 -21.04 -40.84 1.04
N MET A 20 -20.84 -39.93 1.99
CA MET A 20 -19.50 -39.61 2.51
C MET A 20 -19.16 -40.43 3.75
N GLN A 21 -18.17 -41.32 3.62
CA GLN A 21 -17.53 -42.00 4.74
C GLN A 21 -16.89 -40.98 5.68
N ARG A 22 -17.23 -41.09 6.97
CA ARG A 22 -16.64 -40.32 8.06
C ARG A 22 -15.16 -40.71 8.19
N ARG A 23 -14.26 -39.96 7.54
CA ARG A 23 -12.83 -40.06 7.88
C ARG A 23 -12.65 -39.34 9.21
N GLU A 24 -12.35 -40.09 10.26
CA GLU A 24 -11.86 -39.54 11.52
C GLU A 24 -10.49 -38.91 11.24
N HIS A 25 -10.48 -37.62 10.88
CA HIS A 25 -9.24 -36.86 10.84
C HIS A 25 -8.79 -36.65 12.29
N LYS A 26 -7.72 -37.35 12.67
CA LYS A 26 -7.00 -37.10 13.91
C LYS A 26 -6.63 -35.61 13.97
N ILE A 27 -6.78 -35.03 15.15
CA ILE A 27 -6.53 -33.62 15.50
C ILE A 27 -5.06 -33.19 15.30
N GLU A 28 -4.21 -34.02 14.69
CA GLU A 28 -2.79 -33.74 14.49
C GLU A 28 -2.48 -32.99 13.18
N ASP A 29 -3.45 -32.86 12.25
CA ASP A 29 -3.24 -32.22 10.93
C ASP A 29 -3.41 -30.69 10.92
N TRP A 30 -3.85 -30.07 12.02
CA TRP A 30 -4.04 -28.62 12.09
C TRP A 30 -2.72 -27.83 12.22
N HIS A 31 -1.65 -28.47 12.68
CA HIS A 31 -0.34 -27.80 12.73
C HIS A 31 0.24 -27.54 11.34
N GLN A 32 -0.01 -28.45 10.39
CA GLN A 32 0.51 -28.31 9.02
C GLN A 32 -0.26 -27.23 8.24
N TYR A 33 -1.59 -27.16 8.40
CA TYR A 33 -2.41 -26.13 7.76
C TYR A 33 -2.08 -24.71 8.23
N LEU A 34 -1.74 -24.54 9.52
CA LEU A 34 -1.28 -23.25 10.05
C LEU A 34 0.08 -22.86 9.47
N LEU A 35 1.02 -23.78 9.31
CA LEU A 35 2.32 -23.48 8.70
C LEU A 35 2.20 -23.07 7.23
N ASP A 36 1.28 -23.67 6.48
CA ASP A 36 1.10 -23.41 5.05
C ASP A 36 0.25 -22.16 4.75
N ASN A 37 -0.50 -21.64 5.73
CA ASN A 37 -1.42 -20.50 5.55
C ASN A 37 -1.18 -19.34 6.52
N VAL A 38 -0.08 -19.34 7.30
CA VAL A 38 0.39 -18.10 7.93
C VAL A 38 0.66 -17.12 6.79
N PRO A 39 0.01 -15.94 6.76
CA PRO A 39 0.41 -14.88 5.84
C PRO A 39 1.89 -14.63 6.12
N THR A 40 2.75 -14.98 5.17
CA THR A 40 4.15 -14.59 5.22
C THR A 40 4.17 -13.08 5.20
N GLN A 41 4.11 -12.45 6.38
CA GLN A 41 4.81 -11.20 6.59
C GLN A 41 6.24 -11.56 6.25
N LYS A 42 6.64 -11.24 5.02
CA LYS A 42 8.03 -11.25 4.59
C LYS A 42 8.80 -10.64 5.76
N PRO A 43 9.66 -11.39 6.46
CA PRO A 43 10.52 -10.76 7.44
C PRO A 43 11.41 -9.84 6.63
N THR A 44 11.04 -8.56 6.56
CA THR A 44 11.99 -7.48 6.32
C THR A 44 13.11 -7.78 7.29
N SER A 45 14.30 -8.07 6.77
CA SER A 45 15.51 -8.31 7.55
C SER A 45 15.61 -7.26 8.65
N ILE A 46 15.10 -7.60 9.84
CA ILE A 46 15.25 -6.79 11.03
C ILE A 46 16.73 -6.94 11.33
N ASN A 47 17.52 -5.94 10.97
CA ASN A 47 18.86 -5.88 11.49
C ASN A 47 18.70 -5.92 13.01
N SER A 48 19.56 -6.64 13.72
CA SER A 48 19.44 -6.83 15.18
C SER A 48 19.41 -5.51 15.99
N CYS A 49 19.62 -4.35 15.34
CA CYS A 49 19.53 -3.02 15.91
C CYS A 49 18.20 -2.30 15.68
N ASP A 50 17.29 -2.79 14.83
CA ASP A 50 16.02 -2.11 14.55
C ASP A 50 15.06 -2.29 15.73
N THR A 51 14.84 -1.22 16.50
CA THR A 51 13.88 -1.21 17.61
C THR A 51 12.55 -0.56 17.25
N TYR A 52 12.41 -0.06 16.02
CA TYR A 52 11.25 0.67 15.56
C TYR A 52 10.91 0.31 14.11
N SER A 53 9.62 0.21 13.80
CA SER A 53 9.13 -0.02 12.44
C SER A 53 8.50 1.25 11.89
N CYS A 54 8.84 1.60 10.66
CA CYS A 54 8.21 2.74 9.98
C CYS A 54 6.70 2.53 9.84
N PRO A 55 5.88 3.58 10.01
CA PRO A 55 4.43 3.48 9.88
C PRO A 55 4.02 3.07 8.46
N GLU A 56 2.75 2.72 8.29
CA GLU A 56 2.19 2.43 6.96
C GLU A 56 2.40 3.61 6.00
N HIS A 57 2.65 3.30 4.72
CA HIS A 57 2.99 4.27 3.67
C HIS A 57 4.24 5.10 3.97
N SER A 58 5.26 4.44 4.53
CA SER A 58 6.56 5.03 4.74
C SER A 58 7.64 3.97 4.68
N HIS A 59 8.87 4.42 4.46
CA HIS A 59 10.04 3.58 4.36
C HIS A 59 11.21 4.23 5.11
N ARG A 60 12.25 3.44 5.37
CA ARG A 60 13.49 3.94 5.98
C ARG A 60 14.17 4.93 5.04
N ILE A 61 14.62 6.05 5.59
CA ILE A 61 15.44 7.01 4.83
C ILE A 61 16.68 6.30 4.28
N PRO A 62 16.98 6.42 2.97
CA PRO A 62 18.18 5.83 2.39
C PRO A 62 19.45 6.30 3.12
N GLY A 63 20.31 5.36 3.52
CA GLY A 63 21.55 5.64 4.24
C GLY A 63 21.49 5.48 5.75
N GLU A 64 20.31 5.31 6.34
CA GLU A 64 20.19 4.92 7.76
C GLU A 64 20.47 3.42 7.93
N GLU A 65 21.40 3.07 8.84
CA GLU A 65 21.77 1.66 9.11
C GLU A 65 20.68 0.93 9.92
N CYS A 66 20.05 1.65 10.85
CA CYS A 66 19.07 1.12 11.81
C CYS A 66 17.89 2.09 11.98
N ILE A 67 16.69 1.57 12.25
CA ILE A 67 15.46 2.32 12.52
C ILE A 67 15.13 2.22 14.01
N ASN A 68 15.29 3.33 14.72
CA ASN A 68 15.06 3.41 16.17
C ASN A 68 13.97 4.40 16.56
N LYS A 69 13.47 5.20 15.60
CA LYS A 69 12.50 6.28 15.83
C LYS A 69 11.88 6.73 14.51
N LEU A 70 10.70 7.33 14.61
CA LEU A 70 9.91 7.85 13.49
C LEU A 70 10.68 8.80 12.56
N LYS A 71 11.61 9.61 13.08
CA LYS A 71 12.36 10.58 12.25
C LYS A 71 13.33 9.94 11.24
N GLN A 72 13.56 8.63 11.33
CA GLN A 72 14.36 7.86 10.37
C GLN A 72 13.48 7.22 9.29
N CYS A 73 12.18 7.53 9.30
CA CYS A 73 11.21 7.12 8.30
C CYS A 73 10.81 8.33 7.46
N GLU A 74 10.62 8.08 6.17
CA GLU A 74 10.09 9.02 5.19
C GLU A 74 8.80 8.44 4.61
N CYS A 75 7.73 9.25 4.51
CA CYS A 75 6.48 8.79 3.91
C CYS A 75 6.69 8.48 2.42
N ASP A 76 5.82 7.63 1.85
CA ASP A 76 5.81 7.37 0.42
C ASP A 76 5.21 8.56 -0.35
N VAL A 77 5.50 8.66 -1.65
CA VAL A 77 4.93 9.70 -2.52
C VAL A 77 3.40 9.66 -2.44
N GLY A 78 2.79 10.83 -2.21
CA GLY A 78 1.35 10.98 -2.04
C GLY A 78 0.87 10.92 -0.58
N TYR A 79 1.77 10.72 0.37
CA TYR A 79 1.49 10.72 1.80
C TYR A 79 2.26 11.82 2.52
N LYS A 80 1.84 12.19 3.72
CA LYS A 80 2.56 13.15 4.57
C LYS A 80 2.41 12.80 6.03
N LEU A 81 3.48 12.98 6.79
CA LEU A 81 3.48 12.72 8.23
C LEU A 81 2.53 13.68 8.95
N ALA A 82 1.48 13.12 9.55
CA ALA A 82 0.57 13.83 10.42
C ALA A 82 1.12 13.83 11.85
N LYS A 83 1.61 14.98 12.31
CA LYS A 83 2.27 15.11 13.64
C LYS A 83 1.41 14.66 14.82
N GLN A 84 0.08 14.72 14.69
CA GLN A 84 -0.85 14.34 15.77
C GLN A 84 -1.04 12.82 15.89
N SER A 85 -0.94 12.10 14.78
CA SER A 85 -1.19 10.65 14.75
C SER A 85 0.07 9.82 14.56
N GLU A 86 1.22 10.47 14.30
CA GLU A 86 2.49 9.82 13.97
C GLU A 86 2.37 8.83 12.79
N ARG A 87 1.43 9.11 11.87
CA ARG A 87 1.15 8.29 10.70
C ARG A 87 1.29 9.11 9.42
N CYS A 88 1.66 8.44 8.34
CA CYS A 88 1.63 9.00 7.00
C CYS A 88 0.19 8.95 6.48
N LEU A 89 -0.41 10.12 6.22
CA LEU A 89 -1.77 10.22 5.70
C LEU A 89 -1.75 10.70 4.24
N PRO A 90 -2.69 10.23 3.38
CA PRO A 90 -2.80 10.72 2.01
C PRO A 90 -2.87 12.25 1.97
N CYS A 91 -2.05 12.87 1.12
CA CYS A 91 -1.96 14.32 0.99
C CYS A 91 -2.27 14.84 -0.41
N ASN A 92 -2.42 13.94 -1.39
CA ASN A 92 -2.81 14.30 -2.75
C ASN A 92 -4.26 14.78 -2.77
N THR A 93 -4.46 16.00 -3.27
CA THR A 93 -5.79 16.56 -3.51
C THR A 93 -6.04 16.79 -5.00
N PHE A 94 -5.07 16.44 -5.83
CA PHE A 94 -5.10 16.59 -7.28
C PHE A 94 -4.40 15.39 -7.92
N ILE A 95 -4.92 14.92 -9.05
CA ILE A 95 -4.35 13.83 -9.83
C ILE A 95 -3.75 14.42 -11.09
N CYS A 96 -2.50 14.07 -11.39
CA CYS A 96 -1.87 14.52 -12.62
C CYS A 96 -2.67 14.03 -13.84
N PRO A 97 -2.97 14.91 -14.81
CA PRO A 97 -3.77 14.55 -15.97
C PRO A 97 -3.05 13.50 -16.83
N LYS A 98 -3.76 12.97 -17.82
CA LYS A 98 -3.18 12.04 -18.80
C LYS A 98 -1.91 12.64 -19.43
N ASP A 99 -0.95 11.76 -19.74
CA ASP A 99 0.31 12.10 -20.41
C ASP A 99 1.18 13.06 -19.58
N SER A 100 1.05 12.95 -18.26
CA SER A 100 1.85 13.67 -17.28
C SER A 100 2.17 12.79 -16.08
N GLU A 101 3.24 13.14 -15.39
CA GLU A 101 3.69 12.48 -14.17
C GLU A 101 3.91 13.49 -13.05
N ILE A 102 4.06 12.99 -11.82
CA ILE A 102 4.39 13.86 -10.68
C ILE A 102 5.79 14.43 -10.91
N LYS A 103 5.90 15.75 -10.81
CA LYS A 103 7.18 16.45 -10.95
C LYS A 103 8.19 15.93 -9.92
N ALA A 104 9.43 15.73 -10.35
CA ALA A 104 10.52 15.32 -9.47
C ALA A 104 10.64 16.25 -8.25
N GLY A 105 10.78 15.66 -7.06
CA GLY A 105 10.85 16.38 -5.79
C GLY A 105 9.50 16.85 -5.23
N VAL A 106 8.38 16.62 -5.93
CA VAL A 106 7.05 16.85 -5.38
C VAL A 106 6.57 15.61 -4.64
N HIS A 107 6.31 15.79 -3.34
CA HIS A 107 5.79 14.73 -2.49
C HIS A 107 4.25 14.65 -2.48
N CYS A 108 3.58 15.80 -2.57
CA CYS A 108 2.13 15.92 -2.54
C CYS A 108 1.62 16.74 -3.73
N VAL A 109 0.72 16.15 -4.52
CA VAL A 109 0.11 16.77 -5.69
C VAL A 109 -1.15 17.52 -5.27
N LYS A 110 -1.15 18.84 -5.46
CA LYS A 110 -2.27 19.72 -5.06
C LYS A 110 -2.87 20.50 -6.22
N LYS A 111 -2.16 20.60 -7.33
CA LYS A 111 -2.49 21.42 -8.49
C LYS A 111 -1.67 20.98 -9.70
N PHE A 112 -2.11 21.34 -10.90
CA PHE A 112 -1.44 20.96 -12.15
C PHE A 112 0.03 21.42 -12.26
N SER A 113 0.42 22.49 -11.56
CA SER A 113 1.83 22.92 -11.53
C SER A 113 2.80 21.89 -10.90
N HIS A 114 2.27 20.91 -10.16
CA HIS A 114 3.02 19.83 -9.52
C HIS A 114 3.25 18.62 -10.42
N CYS A 115 2.74 18.66 -11.66
CA CYS A 115 2.90 17.61 -12.65
C CYS A 115 3.80 18.08 -13.77
N ASP A 116 4.59 17.19 -14.37
CA ASP A 116 5.36 17.45 -15.58
C ASP A 116 4.77 16.63 -16.74
N CYS A 117 4.73 17.20 -17.94
CA CYS A 117 4.23 16.50 -19.11
C CYS A 117 5.28 15.49 -19.59
N ASN A 118 4.81 14.32 -20.04
CA ASN A 118 5.68 13.29 -20.57
C ASN A 118 6.38 13.77 -21.86
N THR A 119 7.46 13.09 -22.24
CA THR A 119 8.18 13.39 -23.49
C THR A 119 7.23 13.39 -24.69
N GLY A 120 7.30 14.44 -25.52
CA GLY A 120 6.42 14.64 -26.67
C GLY A 120 5.13 15.41 -26.36
N PHE A 121 4.94 15.86 -25.13
CA PHE A 121 3.80 16.69 -24.72
C PHE A 121 4.24 18.03 -24.12
N GLU A 122 3.43 19.06 -24.34
CA GLU A 122 3.61 20.41 -23.81
C GLU A 122 2.52 20.80 -22.80
N LYS A 123 2.89 21.68 -21.86
CA LYS A 123 2.03 22.04 -20.73
C LYS A 123 1.03 23.14 -21.10
N ASN A 124 -0.25 22.80 -21.18
CA ASN A 124 -1.33 23.78 -21.33
C ASN A 124 -1.89 24.19 -19.96
N LYS A 125 -1.37 25.29 -19.40
CA LYS A 125 -1.78 25.79 -18.07
C LYS A 125 -3.24 26.24 -17.98
N LYS A 126 -3.83 26.70 -19.10
CA LYS A 126 -5.22 27.18 -19.11
C LYS A 126 -6.23 26.04 -19.01
N LEU A 127 -5.91 24.91 -19.64
CA LEU A 127 -6.76 23.72 -19.69
C LEU A 127 -6.32 22.64 -18.69
N GLU A 128 -5.29 22.92 -17.89
CA GLU A 128 -4.68 21.99 -16.93
C GLU A 128 -4.41 20.59 -17.50
N LYS A 129 -3.87 20.54 -18.72
CA LYS A 129 -3.58 19.30 -19.43
C LYS A 129 -2.28 19.37 -20.23
N CYS A 130 -1.80 18.21 -20.64
CA CYS A 130 -0.67 18.08 -21.55
C CYS A 130 -1.20 17.87 -22.97
N ASN A 131 -0.72 18.68 -23.91
CA ASN A 131 -1.07 18.59 -25.33
C ASN A 131 0.09 17.94 -26.09
N VAL A 132 -0.20 17.19 -27.17
CA VAL A 132 0.86 16.67 -28.03
C VAL A 132 1.64 17.85 -28.63
N CYS A 133 2.97 17.78 -28.59
CA CYS A 133 3.82 18.73 -29.28
C CYS A 133 3.56 18.61 -30.80
N ASN A 134 3.03 19.66 -31.41
CA ASN A 134 2.76 19.65 -32.84
C ASN A 134 4.09 19.88 -33.58
N THR A 135 4.76 18.82 -34.02
CA THR A 135 6.05 18.90 -34.73
C THR A 135 5.94 19.36 -36.19
N ASN A 136 4.77 19.85 -36.62
CA ASN A 136 4.45 20.20 -38.01
C ASN A 136 4.48 21.70 -38.33
N THR A 137 5.10 22.53 -37.50
CA THR A 137 5.35 23.96 -37.82
C THR A 137 6.85 24.24 -37.89
N LEU A 138 7.51 23.61 -38.86
CA LEU A 138 8.76 24.09 -39.44
C LEU A 138 8.51 24.19 -40.94
N THR A 139 7.93 25.34 -41.33
CA THR A 139 7.95 25.88 -42.70
C THR A 139 9.35 26.29 -43.09
#